data_AF-A0A1Z4RB33-F1
#
_entry.id   AF-A0A1Z4RB33-F1
#
_cell.length_a   1.000
_cell.length_b   1.000
_cell.length_c   1.000
_cell.angle_alpha   90.00
_cell.angle_beta   90.00
_cell.angle_gamma   90.00
#
_symmetry.space_group_name_H-M   'P 1'
#
loop_
_entity.id
_entity.type
_entity.pdbx_description
1 polymer ?
#
loop_
_entity_poly.entity_id
_entity_poly.type
_entity_poly.pdbx_seq_one_letter_code
_entity_poly.pdbx_strand_id
1 'polypeptide(L)'
;MLIDINNSSFSLTLENQQLIQEYFQLALLETLSESEAQRILEIIEIAQHDEFLSFWLNEADHLIGHQLNLIDENECKNQQAILQEYLDAKYLEIKQLT
;
A
#
# COMPACT_ATOMS: atom_id res chain seq x y z
N MET A 1 7.67 12.75 10.18
CA MET A 1 7.72 11.56 11.05
C MET A 1 8.92 10.75 10.58
N LEU A 2 10.00 10.74 11.35
CA LEU A 2 11.22 10.00 11.02
C LEU A 2 11.04 8.57 11.53
N ILE A 3 10.90 7.62 10.61
CA ILE A 3 10.95 6.19 10.96
C ILE A 3 12.42 5.89 11.26
N ASP A 4 12.70 5.43 12.48
CA ASP A 4 14.02 4.95 12.88
C ASP A 4 14.40 3.71 12.05
N ILE A 5 15.29 3.90 11.07
CA ILE A 5 15.86 2.84 10.22
C ILE A 5 17.04 2.19 10.96
N ASN A 6 16.83 1.71 12.18
CA ASN A 6 17.86 1.02 12.95
C ASN A 6 17.25 -0.13 13.76
N ASN A 7 16.80 -1.20 13.10
CA ASN A 7 16.98 -2.56 13.63
C ASN A 7 16.55 -3.63 12.62
N SER A 8 17.46 -4.58 12.39
CA SER A 8 17.41 -5.69 11.42
C SER A 8 17.32 -5.24 9.96
N SER A 9 18.23 -5.75 9.13
CA SER A 9 18.11 -5.65 7.68
C SER A 9 16.78 -6.27 7.24
N PHE A 10 15.76 -5.45 7.03
CA PHE A 10 14.54 -5.81 6.30
C PHE A 10 14.93 -6.12 4.85
N SER A 11 15.51 -7.30 4.66
CA SER A 11 15.89 -7.80 3.35
C SER A 11 14.68 -8.51 2.77
N LEU A 12 14.21 -8.03 1.62
CA LEU A 12 13.34 -8.82 0.73
C LEU A 12 13.96 -10.21 0.55
N THR A 13 13.31 -11.25 1.06
CA THR A 13 13.67 -12.63 0.72
C THR A 13 13.35 -12.86 -0.75
N LEU A 14 14.04 -13.82 -1.38
CA LEU A 14 13.72 -14.21 -2.75
C LEU A 14 12.26 -14.68 -2.87
N GLU A 15 11.76 -15.37 -1.86
CA GLU A 15 10.37 -15.82 -1.77
C GLU A 15 9.39 -14.65 -1.76
N ASN A 16 9.62 -13.63 -0.91
CA ASN A 16 8.76 -12.46 -0.87
C ASN A 16 8.79 -11.69 -2.20
N GLN A 17 9.95 -11.59 -2.86
CA GLN A 17 10.05 -10.98 -4.19
C GLN A 17 9.22 -11.74 -5.22
N GLN A 18 9.25 -13.07 -5.20
CA GLN A 18 8.48 -13.90 -6.12
C GLN A 18 6.98 -13.74 -5.89
N LEU A 19 6.53 -13.74 -4.64
CA LEU A 19 5.12 -13.53 -4.29
C LEU A 19 4.62 -12.15 -4.72
N ILE A 20 5.41 -11.09 -4.50
CA ILE A 20 5.05 -9.73 -4.93
C ILE A 20 4.96 -9.64 -6.46
N GLN A 21 5.92 -10.23 -7.18
CA GLN A 21 5.91 -10.24 -8.64
C GLN A 21 4.73 -11.04 -9.20
N GLU A 22 4.45 -12.21 -8.62
CA GLU A 22 3.32 -13.06 -9.01
C GLU A 22 2.00 -12.33 -8.78
N TYR A 23 1.80 -11.75 -7.60
CA TYR A 23 0.63 -10.93 -7.29
C TYR A 23 0.45 -9.81 -8.31
N PHE A 24 1.51 -9.04 -8.58
CA PHE A 24 1.46 -7.91 -9.50
C PHE A 24 1.07 -8.34 -10.92
N GLN A 25 1.62 -9.46 -11.39
CA GLN A 25 1.29 -10.00 -12.72
C GLN A 25 -0.16 -10.46 -12.80
N LEU A 26 -0.65 -11.18 -11.78
CA LEU A 26 -2.03 -11.68 -11.74
C LEU A 26 -3.03 -10.53 -11.64
N ALA A 27 -2.77 -9.55 -10.76
CA ALA A 27 -3.68 -8.43 -10.53
C ALA A 27 -3.79 -7.44 -11.73
N LEU A 28 -2.86 -7.52 -12.70
CA LEU A 28 -2.95 -6.77 -13.96
C LEU A 28 -3.72 -7.50 -15.07
N LEU A 29 -4.13 -8.76 -14.88
CA LEU A 29 -4.92 -9.48 -15.86
C LEU A 29 -6.33 -8.88 -15.96
N GLU A 30 -6.83 -8.69 -17.19
CA GLU A 30 -8.20 -8.19 -17.41
C GLU A 30 -9.27 -9.16 -16.86
N THR A 31 -8.96 -10.46 -16.85
CA THR A 31 -9.83 -11.51 -16.33
C THR A 31 -8.98 -12.56 -15.64
N LEU A 32 -9.48 -13.08 -14.52
CA LEU A 32 -8.86 -14.18 -13.79
C LEU A 32 -9.65 -15.47 -13.99
N SER A 33 -8.94 -16.57 -14.23
CA SER A 33 -9.48 -17.91 -14.02
C SER A 33 -9.67 -18.19 -12.53
N GLU A 34 -10.45 -19.22 -12.20
CA GLU A 34 -10.69 -19.63 -10.81
C GLU A 34 -9.38 -19.98 -10.09
N SER A 35 -8.45 -20.66 -10.77
CA SER A 35 -7.13 -20.98 -10.20
C SER A 35 -6.27 -19.74 -9.95
N GLU A 36 -6.32 -18.74 -10.83
CA GLU A 36 -5.56 -17.49 -10.67
C GLU A 36 -6.14 -16.65 -9.54
N ALA A 37 -7.48 -16.56 -9.45
CA ALA A 37 -8.15 -15.89 -8.35
C ALA A 37 -7.83 -16.56 -7.01
N GLN A 38 -7.86 -17.91 -6.96
CA GLN A 38 -7.46 -18.64 -5.77
C GLN A 38 -6.00 -18.39 -5.40
N ARG A 39 -5.12 -18.28 -6.40
CA ARG A 39 -3.70 -17.99 -6.16
C ARG A 39 -3.48 -16.61 -5.57
N ILE A 40 -4.20 -15.59 -6.04
CA ILE A 40 -4.19 -14.25 -5.43
C ILE A 40 -4.60 -14.33 -3.96
N LEU A 41 -5.69 -15.05 -3.65
CA LEU A 41 -6.17 -15.20 -2.27
C LEU A 41 -5.11 -15.84 -1.36
N GLU A 42 -4.42 -16.89 -1.82
CA GLU A 42 -3.33 -17.51 -1.07
C GLU A 42 -2.19 -16.52 -0.79
N ILE A 43 -1.80 -15.70 -1.77
CA ILE A 43 -0.74 -14.69 -1.58
C ILE A 43 -1.18 -13.65 -0.54
N ILE A 44 -2.44 -13.20 -0.58
CA ILE A 44 -3.00 -12.26 0.39
C ILE A 44 -3.05 -12.89 1.79
N GLU A 45 -3.45 -14.16 1.92
CA GLU A 45 -3.47 -14.89 3.19
C GLU A 45 -2.07 -15.00 3.82
N ILE A 46 -1.04 -15.28 3.01
CA ILE A 46 0.34 -15.26 3.48
C ILE A 46 0.72 -13.87 4.00
N ALA A 47 0.37 -12.82 3.25
CA ALA A 47 0.69 -11.44 3.61
C ALA A 47 0.00 -10.97 4.89
N GLN A 48 -1.17 -11.51 5.27
CA GLN A 48 -1.82 -11.17 6.54
C GLN A 48 -0.97 -11.52 7.76
N HIS A 49 -0.02 -12.43 7.62
CA HIS A 49 0.86 -12.88 8.69
C HIS A 49 2.32 -12.42 8.51
N ASP A 50 2.64 -11.71 7.43
CA ASP A 50 3.95 -11.12 7.16
C ASP A 50 3.76 -9.61 6.90
N GLU A 51 4.06 -8.78 7.90
CA GLU A 51 3.92 -7.33 7.83
C GLU A 51 4.72 -6.71 6.67
N PHE A 52 5.85 -7.32 6.32
CA PHE A 52 6.70 -6.83 5.24
C PHE A 52 6.10 -7.14 3.88
N LEU A 53 5.60 -8.37 3.69
CA LEU A 53 4.88 -8.74 2.47
C LEU A 53 3.59 -7.90 2.34
N SER A 54 2.85 -7.72 3.43
CA SER A 54 1.65 -6.86 3.47
C SER A 54 1.95 -5.43 3.02
N PHE A 55 3.03 -4.84 3.53
CA PHE A 55 3.46 -3.51 3.09
C PHE A 55 3.69 -3.45 1.58
N TRP A 56 4.45 -4.39 1.02
CA TRP A 56 4.76 -4.38 -0.41
C TRP A 56 3.56 -4.71 -1.31
N LEU A 57 2.62 -5.54 -0.86
CA LEU A 57 1.38 -5.76 -1.61
C LEU A 57 0.51 -4.51 -1.66
N ASN A 58 0.44 -3.73 -0.58
CA ASN A 58 -0.26 -2.43 -0.61
C ASN A 58 0.40 -1.46 -1.59
N GLU A 59 1.73 -1.39 -1.62
CA GLU A 59 2.44 -0.57 -2.60
C GLU A 59 2.22 -1.06 -4.04
N ALA A 60 2.14 -2.38 -4.25
CA ALA A 60 1.77 -2.98 -5.52
C ALA A 60 0.35 -2.57 -5.95
N ASP A 61 -0.64 -2.64 -5.05
CA ASP A 61 -2.02 -2.21 -5.31
C ASP A 61 -2.11 -0.74 -5.69
N HIS A 62 -1.36 0.13 -5.01
CA HIS A 62 -1.27 1.54 -5.37
C HIS A 62 -0.76 1.72 -6.79
N LEU A 63 0.35 1.06 -7.15
CA LEU A 63 0.93 1.12 -8.51
C LEU A 63 -0.03 0.57 -9.57
N ILE A 64 -0.69 -0.56 -9.30
CA ILE A 64 -1.68 -1.16 -10.21
C ILE A 64 -2.87 -0.22 -10.40
N GLY A 65 -3.39 0.35 -9.31
CA GLY A 65 -4.48 1.30 -9.35
C GLY A 65 -4.15 2.54 -10.21
N HIS A 66 -2.92 3.05 -10.12
CA HIS A 66 -2.44 4.10 -11.03
C HIS A 66 -2.36 3.61 -12.48
N GLN A 67 -1.74 2.45 -12.72
CA GLN A 67 -1.54 1.91 -14.07
C GLN A 67 -2.85 1.64 -14.80
N LEU A 68 -3.87 1.17 -14.07
CA LEU A 68 -5.21 0.90 -14.59
C LEU A 68 -6.12 2.14 -14.58
N ASN A 69 -5.61 3.31 -14.18
CA ASN A 69 -6.38 4.55 -13.99
C ASN A 69 -7.62 4.37 -13.08
N LEU A 70 -7.53 3.49 -12.10
CA LEU A 70 -8.58 3.26 -11.09
C LEU A 70 -8.54 4.30 -9.98
N ILE A 71 -7.42 5.00 -9.83
CA ILE A 71 -7.20 6.06 -8.84
C ILE A 71 -7.33 7.42 -9.53
N ASP A 72 -8.30 8.24 -9.10
CA ASP A 72 -8.35 9.65 -9.47
C ASP A 72 -7.36 10.43 -8.60
N GLU A 73 -6.21 10.77 -9.18
CA GLU A 73 -5.17 11.54 -8.49
C GLU A 73 -5.65 12.91 -7.99
N ASN A 74 -6.61 13.54 -8.66
CA ASN A 74 -7.11 14.83 -8.24
C ASN A 74 -7.98 14.70 -7.00
N GLU A 75 -8.81 13.66 -6.94
CA GLU A 75 -9.60 13.37 -5.74
C GLU A 75 -8.69 13.04 -4.55
N CYS A 76 -7.63 12.26 -4.76
CA CYS A 76 -6.64 11.99 -3.73
C CYS A 76 -5.94 13.27 -3.23
N LYS A 77 -5.52 14.15 -4.14
CA LYS A 77 -4.92 15.46 -3.80
C LYS A 77 -5.89 16.36 -3.05
N ASN A 78 -7.17 16.37 -3.44
CA ASN A 78 -8.20 17.14 -2.76
C ASN A 78 -8.39 16.65 -1.32
N GLN A 79 -8.48 15.34 -1.12
CA GLN A 79 -8.59 14.74 0.21
C GLN A 79 -7.37 15.02 1.08
N GLN A 80 -6.16 14.96 0.51
CA GLN A 80 -4.93 15.33 1.21
C GLN A 80 -4.92 16.80 1.62
N ALA A 81 -5.37 17.72 0.76
CA ALA A 81 -5.47 19.13 1.08
C ALA A 81 -6.44 19.40 2.23
N ILE A 82 -7.62 18.76 2.22
CA ILE A 82 -8.62 18.85 3.30
C ILE A 82 -8.03 18.35 4.63
N LEU A 83 -7.33 17.21 4.61
CA LEU A 83 -6.69 16.66 5.81
C LEU A 83 -5.59 17.60 6.34
N GLN A 84 -4.79 18.18 5.45
CA GLN A 84 -3.74 19.14 5.81
C GLN A 84 -4.34 20.38 6.48
N GLU A 85 -5.40 20.96 5.91
CA GLU A 85 -6.11 22.10 6.50
C GLU A 85 -6.63 21.79 7.91
N TYR A 86 -7.21 20.59 8.11
CA TYR A 86 -7.70 20.16 9.41
C TYR A 86 -6.57 20.00 10.44
N LEU A 87 -5.45 19.39 10.03
CA LEU A 87 -4.28 19.21 10.90
C LEU A 87 -3.66 20.55 11.30
N ASP A 88 -3.56 21.49 10.36
CA ASP A 88 -3.02 22.82 10.61
C ASP A 88 -3.90 23.63 11.57
N ALA A 89 -5.22 23.56 11.39
CA ALA A 89 -6.18 24.19 12.30
C ALA A 89 -6.08 23.60 13.73
N LYS A 90 -6.06 22.27 13.84
CA LYS A 90 -5.87 21.55 15.12
C LYS A 90 -4.56 21.92 15.81
N TYR A 91 -3.47 22.01 15.06
CA TYR A 91 -2.16 22.39 15.60
C TYR A 91 -2.18 23.83 16.14
N LEU A 92 -2.85 24.75 15.44
CA LEU A 92 -3.00 26.13 15.86
C LEU A 92 -3.83 26.27 17.14
N GLU A 93 -4.94 25.53 17.26
CA GLU A 93 -5.77 25.48 18.47
C GLU A 93 -4.96 24.99 19.69
N ILE A 94 -4.20 23.90 19.53
CA ILE A 94 -3.36 23.35 20.61
C ILE A 94 -2.31 24.37 21.04
N LYS A 95 -1.66 25.04 20.08
CA LYS A 95 -0.63 26.05 20.35
C LYS A 95 -1.15 27.31 21.04
N GLN A 96 -2.44 27.62 20.92
CA GLN A 96 -3.07 28.75 21.64
C GLN A 96 -3.43 28.39 23.09
N LEU A 97 -3.47 27.10 23.43
CA LEU A 97 -3.82 26.58 24.76
C LEU A 97 -2.60 26.23 25.64
N THR A 98 -1.39 26.31 25.09
CA THR A 98 -0.09 26.04 25.76
C THR A 98 0.82 27.26 25.70
#